data_AF-A0A1C4NU99-F1
#
_entry.id   AF-A0A1C4NU99-F1
#
_cell.length_a   1.000
_cell.length_b   1.000
_cell.length_c   1.000
_cell.angle_alpha   90.00
_cell.angle_beta   90.00
_cell.angle_gamma   90.00
#
_symmetry.space_group_name_H-M   'P 1'
#
loop_
_entity.id
_entity.type
_entity.pdbx_description
1 polymer ?
#
loop_
_entity_poly.entity_id
_entity_poly.type
_entity_poly.pdbx_seq_one_letter_code
_entity_poly.pdbx_strand_id
1 'polypeptide(L)'
;MITQIAIDRPGLFRGKGDADAPGLAERVRIALVDPLAQEPFVDEHVRVRIRGEEPWLACGDVLIGHGGGPHRALSLARSWPGALVVAVHDHDRCWLRLCSQERLVELRADDVRRPLGERDMERDWEFVASLAHSCLVAGLTVDVLVAVAAGDLRRSGSGFLGLQATESAARDIGLPRL
;
A
#
# COMPACT_ATOMS: atom_id res chain seq x y z
N MET A 1 -16.75 13.10 3.41
CA MET A 1 -15.54 13.08 2.55
C MET A 1 -14.36 13.06 3.50
N ILE A 2 -13.51 12.03 3.48
CA ILE A 2 -12.35 11.99 4.37
C ILE A 2 -11.43 13.15 4.04
N THR A 3 -11.12 13.97 5.03
CA THR A 3 -10.29 15.16 4.84
C THR A 3 -8.96 15.08 5.58
N GLN A 4 -8.77 14.12 6.48
CA GLN A 4 -7.53 13.93 7.24
C GLN A 4 -7.26 12.45 7.51
N ILE A 5 -6.00 12.03 7.36
CA ILE A 5 -5.49 10.76 7.86
C ILE A 5 -4.48 11.02 8.98
N ALA A 6 -4.62 10.27 10.08
CA ALA A 6 -3.55 10.13 11.07
C ALA A 6 -3.03 8.69 11.04
N ILE A 7 -1.71 8.52 11.03
CA ILE A 7 -1.07 7.21 11.15
C ILE A 7 -0.28 7.17 12.45
N ASP A 8 -0.61 6.18 13.27
CA ASP A 8 0.20 5.80 14.40
C ASP A 8 1.00 4.54 14.04
N ARG A 9 2.25 4.48 14.51
CA ARG A 9 3.15 3.33 14.30
C ARG A 9 3.37 2.61 15.63
N PRO A 10 2.39 1.83 16.12
CA PRO A 10 2.57 1.10 17.37
C PRO A 10 3.49 -0.10 17.16
N GLY A 11 4.72 -0.01 17.69
CA GLY A 11 5.56 -1.16 18.08
C GLY A 11 5.94 -2.18 17.00
N LEU A 12 7.22 -2.17 16.62
CA LEU A 12 7.86 -3.17 15.75
C LEU A 12 7.77 -4.61 16.30
N PHE A 13 7.36 -5.57 15.47
CA PHE A 13 7.78 -6.96 15.65
C PHE A 13 9.26 -7.05 15.27
N ARG A 14 10.13 -6.83 16.26
CA ARG A 14 11.59 -6.79 16.04
C ARG A 14 12.14 -8.21 15.94
N GLY A 15 12.31 -8.71 14.71
CA GLY A 15 13.31 -9.73 14.44
C GLY A 15 14.68 -9.22 14.90
N LYS A 16 15.52 -10.10 15.45
CA LYS A 16 16.85 -9.77 16.00
C LYS A 16 17.79 -9.28 14.89
N GLY A 17 17.71 -8.00 14.55
CA GLY A 17 18.50 -7.31 13.53
C GLY A 17 18.45 -5.79 13.77
N ASP A 18 19.48 -5.09 13.29
CA ASP A 18 19.88 -3.70 13.59
C ASP A 18 18.81 -2.74 14.11
N ALA A 19 19.19 -1.97 15.14
CA ALA A 19 18.30 -1.14 15.93
C ALA A 19 17.56 -0.03 15.13
N ASP A 20 18.03 0.32 13.94
CA ASP A 20 17.49 1.40 13.10
C ASP A 20 16.85 0.93 11.77
N ALA A 21 16.80 -0.40 11.52
CA ALA A 21 16.10 -0.91 10.35
C ALA A 21 14.61 -1.11 10.69
N PRO A 22 13.67 -0.51 9.93
CA PRO A 22 12.27 -0.85 10.12
C PRO A 22 12.10 -2.35 9.82
N GLY A 23 11.35 -3.03 10.70
CA GLY A 23 11.20 -4.48 10.68
C GLY A 23 10.58 -4.97 9.38
N LEU A 24 10.87 -6.23 9.04
CA LEU A 24 10.25 -6.89 7.88
C LEU A 24 8.73 -7.00 8.05
N ALA A 25 8.22 -7.05 9.28
CA ALA A 25 6.81 -6.96 9.62
C ALA A 25 6.57 -5.83 10.62
N GLU A 26 5.52 -5.05 10.40
CA GLU A 26 5.16 -3.89 11.21
C GLU A 26 3.65 -3.88 11.46
N ARG A 27 3.24 -3.64 12.70
CA ARG A 27 1.84 -3.35 13.02
C ARG A 27 1.57 -1.88 12.74
N VAL A 28 0.59 -1.60 11.91
CA VAL A 28 0.23 -0.26 11.44
C VAL A 28 -1.16 0.07 11.96
N ARG A 29 -1.35 1.30 12.45
CA ARG A 29 -2.66 1.83 12.85
C ARG A 29 -2.97 3.09 12.05
N ILE A 30 -4.08 3.09 11.32
CA ILE A 30 -4.53 4.23 10.51
C ILE A 30 -5.89 4.69 11.01
N ALA A 31 -6.02 5.99 11.27
CA ALA A 31 -7.29 6.64 11.56
C ALA A 31 -7.72 7.47 10.35
N LEU A 32 -8.86 7.10 9.77
CA LEU A 32 -9.54 7.86 8.71
C LEU A 32 -10.54 8.80 9.37
N VAL A 33 -10.35 10.10 9.17
CA VAL A 33 -11.18 11.14 9.78
C VAL A 33 -12.06 11.79 8.71
N ASP A 34 -13.37 11.57 8.80
CA ASP A 34 -14.36 12.39 8.12
C ASP A 34 -14.78 13.52 9.07
N PRO A 35 -14.59 14.79 8.72
CA PRO A 35 -14.93 15.92 9.59
C PRO A 35 -16.43 16.03 9.86
N LEU A 36 -17.26 15.35 9.07
CA LEU A 36 -18.70 15.27 9.28
C LEU A 36 -19.11 14.06 10.15
N ALA A 37 -18.21 13.10 10.36
CA ALA A 37 -18.45 11.96 11.24
C ALA A 37 -18.11 12.33 12.70
N GLN A 38 -18.85 11.75 13.64
CA GLN A 38 -18.62 11.98 15.07
C GLN A 38 -17.43 11.18 15.61
N GLU A 39 -17.09 10.06 14.98
CA GLU A 39 -16.00 9.18 15.41
C GLU A 39 -15.10 8.80 14.22
N PRO A 40 -13.77 8.76 14.45
CA PRO A 40 -12.82 8.33 13.42
C PRO A 40 -12.94 6.82 13.19
N PHE A 41 -12.79 6.40 11.94
CA PHE A 41 -12.62 4.99 11.62
C PHE A 41 -11.16 4.60 11.86
N VAL A 42 -10.92 3.58 12.67
CA VAL A 42 -9.57 3.11 12.99
C VAL A 42 -9.37 1.70 12.45
N ASP A 43 -8.31 1.54 11.68
CA ASP A 43 -7.83 0.27 11.14
C ASP A 43 -6.49 -0.09 11.78
N GLU A 44 -6.32 -1.36 12.14
CA GLU A 44 -5.06 -1.92 12.63
C GLU A 44 -4.73 -3.18 11.83
N HIS A 45 -3.55 -3.22 11.21
CA HIS A 45 -3.15 -4.31 10.33
C HIS A 45 -1.65 -4.58 10.39
N VAL A 46 -1.22 -5.73 9.85
CA VAL A 46 0.18 -6.12 9.72
C VAL A 46 0.64 -5.87 8.29
N ARG A 47 1.65 -5.01 8.16
CA ARG A 47 2.35 -4.77 6.90
C ARG A 47 3.67 -5.53 6.88
N VAL A 48 3.95 -6.24 5.79
CA VAL A 48 5.18 -7.03 5.64
C VAL A 48 5.93 -6.63 4.37
N ARG A 49 7.22 -6.30 4.51
CA ARG A 49 8.16 -6.11 3.41
C ARG A 49 8.74 -7.45 2.97
N ILE A 50 8.71 -7.72 1.67
CA ILE A 50 9.25 -8.93 1.07
C ILE A 50 10.69 -8.69 0.66
N ARG A 51 11.62 -9.35 1.36
CA ARG A 51 13.04 -9.42 0.98
C ARG A 51 13.52 -10.84 0.66
N GLY A 52 12.63 -11.83 0.75
CA GLY A 52 12.92 -13.25 0.53
C GLY A 52 11.73 -14.13 0.93
N GLU A 53 11.98 -15.43 1.10
CA GLU A 53 10.98 -16.40 1.61
C GLU A 53 10.91 -16.33 3.13
N GLU A 54 10.18 -15.36 3.64
CA GLU A 54 10.03 -15.11 5.07
C GLU A 54 8.74 -15.78 5.61
N PRO A 55 8.78 -16.43 6.78
CA PRO A 55 7.62 -17.10 7.37
C PRO A 55 6.48 -16.13 7.74
N TRP A 56 6.78 -14.84 7.86
CA TRP A 56 5.83 -13.78 8.23
C TRP A 56 4.85 -13.42 7.11
N LEU A 57 5.11 -13.83 5.88
CA LEU A 57 4.28 -13.49 4.73
C LEU A 57 2.86 -14.06 4.83
N ALA A 58 2.69 -15.19 5.52
CA ALA A 58 1.38 -15.77 5.80
C ALA A 58 0.50 -14.92 6.73
N CYS A 59 1.10 -13.99 7.48
CA CYS A 59 0.41 -13.17 8.48
C CYS A 59 0.22 -11.71 8.04
N GLY A 60 0.66 -11.33 6.84
CA GLY A 60 0.58 -9.96 6.37
C GLY A 60 -0.77 -9.64 5.73
N ASP A 61 -1.48 -8.67 6.29
CA ASP A 61 -2.66 -8.07 5.67
C ASP A 61 -2.28 -7.22 4.45
N VAL A 62 -1.10 -6.60 4.52
CA VAL A 62 -0.49 -5.77 3.48
C VAL A 62 0.91 -6.28 3.16
N LEU A 63 1.15 -6.65 1.91
CA LEU A 63 2.47 -7.09 1.44
C LEU A 63 3.11 -6.04 0.53
N ILE A 64 4.38 -5.71 0.78
CA ILE A 64 5.17 -4.74 0.01
C ILE A 64 6.35 -5.46 -0.63
N GLY A 65 6.44 -5.44 -1.95
CA GLY A 65 7.56 -5.99 -2.69
C GLY A 65 8.20 -4.96 -3.62
N HIS A 66 9.51 -5.05 -3.79
CA HIS A 66 10.20 -4.30 -4.85
C HIS A 66 10.11 -5.06 -6.19
N GLY A 67 9.93 -4.37 -7.30
CA GLY A 67 10.02 -4.89 -8.66
C GLY A 67 8.99 -4.30 -9.61
N GLY A 68 9.12 -4.62 -10.90
CA GLY A 68 8.27 -4.04 -11.94
C GLY A 68 7.05 -4.88 -12.29
N GLY A 69 5.92 -4.22 -12.48
CA GLY A 69 4.82 -4.65 -13.32
C GLY A 69 3.65 -5.38 -12.64
N PRO A 70 2.51 -5.44 -13.35
CA PRO A 70 1.25 -6.02 -12.85
C PRO A 70 1.37 -7.52 -12.54
N HIS A 71 2.11 -8.26 -13.36
CA HIS A 71 2.27 -9.71 -13.20
C HIS A 71 2.95 -10.08 -11.88
N ARG A 72 3.90 -9.27 -11.41
CA ARG A 72 4.59 -9.53 -10.15
C ARG A 72 3.65 -9.33 -8.96
N ALA A 73 2.85 -8.26 -8.98
CA ALA A 73 1.83 -8.02 -7.96
C ALA A 73 0.81 -9.16 -7.90
N LEU A 74 0.32 -9.63 -9.05
CA LEU A 74 -0.62 -10.74 -9.13
C LEU A 74 0.00 -12.07 -8.71
N SER A 75 1.21 -12.38 -9.17
CA SER A 75 1.93 -13.60 -8.76
C SER A 75 2.13 -13.64 -7.25
N LEU A 76 2.53 -12.51 -6.66
CA LEU A 76 2.75 -12.41 -5.23
C LEU A 76 1.45 -12.57 -4.45
N ALA A 77 0.35 -11.97 -4.92
CA ALA A 77 -0.97 -12.17 -4.33
C ALA A 77 -1.46 -13.61 -4.39
N ARG A 78 -1.14 -14.35 -5.46
CA ARG A 78 -1.49 -15.78 -5.58
C ARG A 78 -0.71 -16.65 -4.59
N SER A 79 0.54 -16.30 -4.31
CA SER A 79 1.34 -16.99 -3.29
C SER A 79 0.83 -16.73 -1.87
N TRP A 80 0.13 -15.61 -1.66
CA TRP A 80 -0.31 -15.16 -0.33
C TRP A 80 -1.77 -14.70 -0.36
N PRO A 81 -2.73 -15.64 -0.50
CA PRO A 81 -4.14 -15.31 -0.69
C PRO A 81 -4.79 -14.63 0.54
N GLY A 82 -4.13 -14.67 1.71
CA GLY A 82 -4.59 -13.98 2.92
C GLY A 82 -4.37 -12.47 2.91
N ALA A 83 -3.46 -11.95 2.06
CA ALA A 83 -3.20 -10.52 1.98
C ALA A 83 -4.32 -9.79 1.24
N LEU A 84 -4.91 -8.78 1.88
CA LEU A 84 -5.94 -7.94 1.28
C LEU A 84 -5.35 -6.92 0.31
N VAL A 85 -4.13 -6.45 0.58
CA VAL A 85 -3.39 -5.55 -0.31
C VAL A 85 -2.02 -6.13 -0.61
N VAL A 86 -1.68 -6.17 -1.90
CA VAL A 86 -0.31 -6.46 -2.35
C VAL A 86 0.17 -5.28 -3.19
N ALA A 87 1.22 -4.63 -2.72
CA ALA A 87 1.88 -3.54 -3.41
C ALA A 87 3.23 -4.03 -3.95
N VAL A 88 3.42 -3.85 -5.25
CA VAL A 88 4.72 -4.03 -5.88
C VAL A 88 5.12 -2.69 -6.49
N HIS A 89 6.31 -2.19 -6.18
CA HIS A 89 6.75 -0.89 -6.65
C HIS A 89 8.12 -0.94 -7.32
N ASP A 90 8.28 -0.06 -8.30
CA ASP A 90 9.51 0.18 -9.04
C ASP A 90 9.63 1.68 -9.26
N HIS A 91 10.57 2.30 -8.54
CA HIS A 91 10.76 3.76 -8.53
C HIS A 91 9.45 4.55 -8.35
N ASP A 92 9.01 5.25 -9.41
CA ASP A 92 7.87 6.16 -9.45
C ASP A 92 6.53 5.44 -9.70
N ARG A 93 6.52 4.10 -9.72
CA ARG A 93 5.34 3.29 -10.03
C ARG A 93 5.06 2.29 -8.93
N CYS A 94 3.77 2.06 -8.70
CA CYS A 94 3.29 1.02 -7.81
C CYS A 94 2.06 0.33 -8.40
N TRP A 95 2.08 -1.00 -8.41
CA TRP A 95 0.96 -1.84 -8.78
C TRP A 95 0.34 -2.40 -7.50
N LEU A 96 -0.87 -1.95 -7.20
CA LEU A 96 -1.67 -2.39 -6.06
C LEU A 96 -2.70 -3.41 -6.52
N ARG A 97 -2.61 -4.61 -5.97
CA ARG A 97 -3.67 -5.62 -6.03
C ARG A 97 -4.55 -5.46 -4.79
N LEU A 98 -5.86 -5.26 -4.98
CA LEU A 98 -6.83 -4.97 -3.91
C LEU A 98 -7.88 -6.09 -3.79
N CYS A 99 -8.04 -6.75 -2.64
CA CYS A 99 -9.03 -7.81 -2.28
C CYS A 99 -9.14 -9.02 -3.23
N SER A 100 -9.05 -10.30 -2.83
CA SER A 100 -9.18 -11.54 -3.66
C SER A 100 -9.46 -11.49 -5.20
N GLN A 101 -10.44 -10.74 -5.72
CA GLN A 101 -10.90 -10.53 -7.12
C GLN A 101 -9.89 -10.02 -8.18
N GLU A 102 -8.58 -10.22 -8.03
CA GLU A 102 -7.53 -9.81 -8.99
C GLU A 102 -7.60 -8.34 -9.51
N ARG A 103 -8.33 -7.43 -8.84
CA ARG A 103 -8.39 -6.01 -9.23
C ARG A 103 -7.03 -5.36 -8.99
N LEU A 104 -6.48 -4.77 -10.04
CA LEU A 104 -5.18 -4.12 -10.04
C LEU A 104 -5.30 -2.63 -10.37
N VAL A 105 -4.64 -1.81 -9.55
CA VAL A 105 -4.51 -0.37 -9.73
C VAL A 105 -3.04 -0.06 -9.95
N GLU A 106 -2.70 0.56 -11.08
CA GLU A 106 -1.38 1.16 -11.26
C GLU A 106 -1.45 2.61 -10.77
N LEU A 107 -0.58 2.92 -9.83
CA LEU A 107 -0.34 4.26 -9.32
C LEU A 107 1.01 4.76 -9.83
N ARG A 108 1.04 6.02 -10.25
CA ARG A 108 2.27 6.72 -10.63
C ARG A 108 2.45 7.96 -9.79
N ALA A 109 3.67 8.20 -9.36
CA ALA A 109 4.09 9.43 -8.75
C ALA A 109 4.40 10.50 -9.82
N ASP A 110 3.52 11.47 -9.99
CA ASP A 110 3.74 12.64 -10.83
C ASP A 110 4.76 13.58 -10.19
N ASP A 111 5.65 14.10 -11.05
CA ASP A 111 6.43 15.31 -10.83
C ASP A 111 7.31 15.26 -9.56
N VAL A 112 8.28 14.33 -9.56
CA VAL A 112 9.40 14.27 -8.60
C VAL A 112 10.29 15.50 -8.82
N ARG A 113 9.82 16.69 -8.43
CA ARG A 113 10.55 17.97 -8.57
C ARG A 113 11.83 18.02 -7.74
N ARG A 114 12.03 17.04 -6.86
CA ARG A 114 13.23 16.88 -6.06
C ARG A 114 13.55 15.39 -6.02
N PRO A 115 14.80 14.96 -6.28
CA PRO A 115 15.18 13.57 -6.10
C PRO A 115 14.95 13.20 -4.64
N LEU A 116 13.82 12.54 -4.37
CA LEU A 116 13.60 11.83 -3.13
C LEU A 116 14.62 10.68 -3.11
N GLY A 117 15.21 10.41 -1.94
CA GLY A 117 16.01 9.20 -1.81
C GLY A 117 15.10 7.99 -2.04
N GLU A 118 15.65 6.89 -2.58
CA GLU A 118 14.88 5.65 -2.82
C GLU A 118 14.09 5.19 -1.59
N ARG A 119 14.66 5.40 -0.39
CA ARG A 119 14.00 5.07 0.90
C ARG A 119 12.78 5.93 1.21
N ASP A 120 12.76 7.19 0.78
CA ASP A 120 11.62 8.06 1.01
C ASP A 120 10.45 7.64 0.11
N MET A 121 10.74 7.27 -1.14
CA MET A 121 9.74 6.78 -2.07
C MET A 121 9.20 5.38 -1.67
N GLU A 122 10.06 4.49 -1.14
CA GLU A 122 9.62 3.21 -0.55
C GLU A 122 8.61 3.44 0.59
N ARG A 123 8.88 4.40 1.49
CA ARG A 123 7.97 4.76 2.60
C ARG A 123 6.64 5.32 2.10
N ASP A 124 6.65 6.10 1.02
CA ASP A 124 5.43 6.63 0.44
C ASP A 124 4.57 5.48 -0.15
N TRP A 125 5.17 4.52 -0.84
CA TRP A 125 4.43 3.36 -1.34
C TRP A 125 3.90 2.46 -0.23
N GLU A 126 4.66 2.28 0.84
CA GLU A 126 4.19 1.59 2.05
C GLU A 126 2.99 2.28 2.69
N PHE A 127 3.03 3.62 2.78
CA PHE A 127 1.91 4.43 3.27
C PHE A 127 0.67 4.21 2.40
N VAL A 128 0.84 4.35 1.08
CA VAL A 128 -0.26 4.21 0.12
C VAL A 128 -0.89 2.81 0.17
N ALA A 129 -0.09 1.76 0.30
CA ALA A 129 -0.58 0.39 0.45
C ALA A 129 -1.36 0.18 1.76
N SER A 130 -0.87 0.74 2.85
CA SER A 130 -1.54 0.67 4.16
C SER A 130 -2.86 1.46 4.13
N LEU A 131 -2.86 2.64 3.50
CA LEU A 131 -4.07 3.43 3.29
C LEU A 131 -5.08 2.69 2.43
N ALA A 132 -4.64 2.02 1.36
CA ALA A 132 -5.50 1.19 0.53
C ALA A 132 -6.21 0.12 1.36
N HIS A 133 -5.48 -0.54 2.28
CA HIS A 133 -6.07 -1.51 3.20
C HIS A 133 -7.16 -0.86 4.07
N SER A 134 -6.85 0.25 4.73
CA SER A 134 -7.82 0.93 5.60
C SER A 134 -9.04 1.42 4.82
N CYS A 135 -8.86 1.88 3.58
CA CYS A 135 -9.98 2.24 2.71
C CYS A 135 -10.86 1.02 2.37
N LEU A 136 -10.25 -0.13 2.06
CA LEU A 136 -11.00 -1.36 1.78
C LEU A 136 -11.81 -1.83 3.00
N VAL A 137 -11.20 -1.85 4.19
CA VAL A 137 -11.90 -2.26 5.43
C VAL A 137 -12.99 -1.26 5.80
N ALA A 138 -12.79 0.03 5.53
CA ALA A 138 -13.81 1.07 5.70
C ALA A 138 -14.93 1.05 4.63
N GLY A 139 -14.85 0.16 3.62
CA GLY A 139 -15.83 0.09 2.53
C GLY A 139 -15.76 1.26 1.55
N LEU A 140 -14.62 1.92 1.45
CA LEU A 140 -14.41 3.08 0.57
C LEU A 140 -13.94 2.65 -0.81
N THR A 141 -14.26 3.46 -1.83
CA THR A 141 -13.87 3.17 -3.21
C THR A 141 -12.41 3.51 -3.48
N VAL A 142 -11.88 2.93 -4.57
CA VAL A 142 -10.54 3.26 -5.08
C VAL A 142 -10.40 4.74 -5.42
N ASP A 143 -11.47 5.41 -5.84
CA ASP A 143 -11.42 6.85 -6.13
C ASP A 143 -11.10 7.67 -4.87
N VAL A 144 -11.62 7.24 -3.71
CA VAL A 144 -11.30 7.85 -2.42
C VAL A 144 -9.83 7.63 -2.09
N LEU A 145 -9.30 6.42 -2.28
CA LEU A 145 -7.88 6.14 -2.11
C LEU A 145 -7.01 7.08 -2.95
N VAL A 146 -7.32 7.24 -4.25
CA VAL A 146 -6.56 8.09 -5.16
C VAL A 146 -6.63 9.56 -4.74
N ALA A 147 -7.83 10.04 -4.42
CA ALA A 147 -8.03 11.43 -3.99
C ALA A 147 -7.30 11.73 -2.68
N VAL A 148 -7.36 10.82 -1.71
CA VAL A 148 -6.76 10.98 -0.39
C VAL A 148 -5.24 10.83 -0.47
N ALA A 149 -4.74 9.83 -1.18
CA ALA A 149 -3.30 9.65 -1.37
C ALA A 149 -2.70 10.86 -2.11
N ALA A 150 -3.39 11.41 -3.12
CA ALA A 150 -2.97 12.64 -3.78
C ALA A 150 -3.09 13.92 -2.92
N GLY A 151 -3.90 13.89 -1.85
CA GLY A 151 -4.19 15.03 -0.97
C GLY A 151 -3.32 15.10 0.29
N ASP A 152 -3.15 13.98 1.00
CA ASP A 152 -2.36 13.93 2.24
C ASP A 152 -0.84 13.89 1.99
N LEU A 153 -0.40 13.33 0.86
CA LEU A 153 1.00 13.47 0.41
C LEU A 153 1.39 14.93 0.14
N ARG A 154 0.43 15.82 -0.14
CA ARG A 154 0.70 17.27 -0.29
C ARG A 154 0.89 17.99 1.05
N ARG A 155 0.35 17.46 2.15
CA ARG A 155 0.38 18.10 3.47
C ARG A 155 1.56 17.65 4.33
N SER A 156 2.11 16.46 4.07
CA SER A 156 3.17 15.88 4.91
C SER A 156 4.57 16.47 4.70
N GLY A 157 4.74 17.50 3.85
CA GLY A 157 6.01 18.23 3.67
C GLY A 157 7.18 17.43 3.05
N SER A 158 7.00 16.12 2.85
CA SER A 158 7.86 15.28 2.02
C SER A 158 7.59 15.60 0.54
N GLY A 159 8.63 15.68 -0.28
CA GLY A 159 8.54 16.08 -1.69
C GLY A 159 7.47 15.31 -2.47
N PHE A 160 6.78 16.02 -3.36
CA PHE A 160 5.48 15.67 -3.95
C PHE A 160 5.45 14.35 -4.76
N LEU A 161 4.38 13.57 -4.58
CA LEU A 161 3.83 12.63 -5.57
C LEU A 161 2.40 13.08 -5.92
N GLY A 162 2.12 13.41 -7.18
CA GLY A 162 0.73 13.41 -7.66
C GLY A 162 0.36 11.98 -8.06
N LEU A 163 -0.71 11.40 -7.52
CA LEU A 163 -1.04 10.01 -7.84
C LEU A 163 -2.05 9.95 -8.99
N GLN A 164 -1.63 9.38 -10.11
CA GLN A 164 -2.54 8.98 -11.18
C GLN A 164 -2.84 7.50 -11.05
N ALA A 165 -4.11 7.15 -10.97
CA ALA A 165 -4.56 5.79 -11.07
C ALA A 165 -4.96 5.46 -12.50
N THR A 166 -4.44 4.35 -13.00
CA THR A 166 -5.04 3.66 -14.13
C THR A 166 -5.48 2.29 -13.66
N GLU A 167 -6.75 1.97 -13.87
CA GLU A 167 -7.16 0.58 -13.76
C GLU A 167 -6.49 -0.17 -14.89
N SER A 168 -5.59 -1.06 -14.53
CA SER A 168 -5.05 -1.98 -15.52
C SER A 168 -6.20 -2.91 -15.85
N ALA A 169 -6.80 -2.75 -17.03
CA ALA A 169 -7.63 -3.78 -17.60
C ALA A 169 -6.72 -5.01 -17.72
N ALA A 170 -6.87 -5.94 -16.78
CA ALA A 170 -6.39 -7.30 -16.95
C ALA A 170 -7.19 -7.86 -18.14
N ARG A 171 -6.78 -7.47 -19.36
CA ARG A 171 -7.33 -7.99 -20.60
C ARG A 171 -7.17 -9.49 -20.52
N ASP A 172 -8.29 -10.21 -20.56
CA ASP A 172 -8.41 -11.65 -20.82
C ASP A 172 -7.06 -12.32 -21.06
N ILE A 173 -6.34 -12.62 -19.98
CA ILE A 173 -5.19 -13.49 -20.08
C ILE A 173 -5.81 -14.87 -20.05
N GLY A 174 -6.12 -15.38 -21.24
CA GLY A 174 -6.66 -16.71 -21.46
C GLY A 174 -5.88 -17.73 -20.64
N LEU A 175 -6.43 -18.10 -19.50
CA LEU A 175 -6.02 -19.27 -18.75
C LEU A 175 -6.89 -20.43 -19.26
N PRO A 176 -6.31 -21.57 -19.65
CA PRO A 176 -7.11 -22.76 -19.90
C PRO A 176 -7.86 -23.10 -18.62
N ARG A 177 -9.18 -23.25 -18.73
CA ARG A 177 -9.99 -23.81 -17.64
C ARG A 177 -9.46 -25.21 -17.36
N LEU A 178 -8.90 -25.42 -16.17
CA LEU A 178 -8.74 -26.74 -15.58
C LEU A 178 -10.06 -27.15 -14.91
#